data_AF-E6MJE8-F1
#
_entry.id   AF-E6MJE8-F1
#
_cell.length_a   1.000
_cell.length_b   1.000
_cell.length_c   1.000
_cell.angle_alpha   90.00
_cell.angle_beta   90.00
_cell.angle_gamma   90.00
#
_symmetry.space_group_name_H-M   'P 1'
#
loop_
_entity.id
_entity.type
_entity.pdbx_description
1 polymer ?
#
loop_
_entity_poly.entity_id
_entity_poly.type
_entity_poly.pdbx_seq_one_letter_code
_entity_poly.pdbx_strand_id
1 'polypeptide(L)'
;MELQRLKGWWRKMAGKSTGKIMGIVLISVVLIAVMAGCAGQNRNNSRRNHPGENANLSPSDLRTLMKQVAKSEIETAYARYVPDKAFADAKVFGIDRDGGKGAAYVYLEVAEYAAVKGKTYNLSGASGEAIIRFRYTAGGPKFIKVEWSADGDLHDRWIKEHFPEASQRKRDIFIIFTLLFKSRGMGGLEENIRKEVQKDMGIPVETENLLDIDTDKGTYEIVRTIERGTPGKDDQFHSEIVEKGKLSDLAGK
;
A
#
# COMPACT_ATOMS: atom_id res chain seq x y z
N MET A 1 7.84 -36.05 -33.90
CA MET A 1 8.65 -36.74 -32.88
C MET A 1 9.88 -35.90 -32.56
N GLU A 2 9.68 -34.68 -32.07
CA GLU A 2 10.74 -33.66 -31.93
C GLU A 2 10.58 -32.79 -30.66
N LEU A 3 9.63 -33.15 -29.78
CA LEU A 3 9.32 -32.42 -28.55
C LEU A 3 9.88 -33.09 -27.27
N GLN A 4 10.59 -34.22 -27.41
CA GLN A 4 11.29 -34.87 -26.29
C GLN A 4 12.80 -34.56 -26.21
N ARG A 5 13.40 -33.94 -27.24
CA ARG A 5 14.82 -33.54 -27.20
C ARG A 5 15.09 -32.19 -26.53
N LEU A 6 14.10 -31.30 -26.43
CA LEU A 6 14.24 -30.00 -25.76
C LEU A 6 14.07 -30.05 -24.23
N LYS A 7 13.42 -31.10 -23.69
CA LYS A 7 13.25 -31.29 -22.24
C LYS A 7 14.50 -31.85 -21.53
N GLY A 8 15.46 -32.39 -22.30
CA GLY A 8 16.72 -32.92 -21.76
C GLY A 8 17.83 -31.88 -21.57
N TRP A 9 17.72 -30.69 -22.17
CA TRP A 9 18.78 -29.68 -22.12
C TRP A 9 18.68 -28.76 -20.89
N TRP A 10 17.46 -28.49 -20.41
CA TRP A 10 17.24 -27.68 -19.21
C TRP A 10 17.61 -28.38 -17.89
N ARG A 11 17.64 -29.73 -17.86
CA ARG A 11 18.06 -30.50 -16.67
C ARG A 11 19.57 -30.61 -16.49
N LYS A 12 20.39 -30.11 -17.43
CA LYS A 12 21.87 -30.22 -17.37
C LYS A 12 22.60 -28.91 -17.04
N MET A 13 21.87 -27.81 -16.82
CA MET A 13 22.45 -26.55 -16.30
C MET A 13 22.20 -26.32 -14.80
N ALA A 14 21.49 -27.23 -14.13
CA ALA A 14 21.43 -27.31 -12.67
C ALA A 14 22.57 -28.22 -12.17
N GLY A 15 23.80 -27.71 -12.16
CA GLY A 15 24.92 -28.45 -11.58
C GLY A 15 26.29 -27.91 -11.98
N LYS A 16 26.88 -27.11 -11.08
CA LYS A 16 28.28 -26.66 -11.06
C LYS A 16 28.68 -25.60 -12.10
N SER A 17 28.40 -24.34 -11.76
CA SER A 17 29.39 -23.27 -11.93
C SER A 17 29.24 -22.25 -10.82
N THR A 18 30.19 -22.31 -9.91
CA THR A 18 30.41 -21.48 -8.74
C THR A 18 30.78 -20.04 -9.11
N GLY A 19 30.05 -19.07 -8.58
CA GLY A 19 30.65 -17.93 -7.86
C GLY A 19 31.13 -16.69 -8.62
N LYS A 20 30.88 -16.48 -9.92
CA LYS A 20 31.39 -15.25 -10.61
C LYS A 20 30.45 -14.47 -11.54
N ILE A 21 29.20 -14.88 -11.75
CA ILE A 21 28.27 -14.15 -12.67
C ILE A 21 27.24 -13.28 -11.92
N MET A 22 27.06 -13.50 -10.61
CA MET A 22 26.12 -12.72 -9.78
C MET A 22 26.65 -11.34 -9.35
N GLY A 23 27.87 -10.97 -9.75
CA GLY A 23 28.48 -9.66 -9.46
C GLY A 23 28.14 -8.56 -10.47
N ILE A 24 27.72 -8.89 -11.69
CA ILE A 24 27.55 -7.90 -12.78
C ILE A 24 26.13 -7.31 -12.82
N VAL A 25 25.12 -8.04 -12.34
CA VAL A 25 23.73 -7.55 -12.30
C VAL A 25 23.52 -6.55 -11.17
N LEU A 26 24.18 -6.74 -10.02
CA LEU A 26 24.10 -5.82 -8.86
C LEU A 26 24.83 -4.49 -9.10
N ILE A 27 25.92 -4.47 -9.87
CA ILE A 27 26.65 -3.23 -10.20
C ILE A 27 25.91 -2.39 -11.24
N SER A 28 25.12 -3.01 -12.13
CA SER A 28 24.41 -2.30 -13.20
C SER A 28 23.22 -1.46 -12.68
N VAL A 29 22.59 -1.86 -11.57
CA VAL A 29 21.49 -1.09 -10.94
C VAL A 29 22.03 0.10 -10.13
N VAL A 30 23.24 -0.03 -9.54
CA VAL A 30 23.89 1.11 -8.86
C VAL A 30 24.35 2.18 -9.85
N LEU A 31 24.66 1.82 -11.11
CA LEU A 31 25.09 2.81 -12.10
C LEU A 31 23.97 3.70 -12.65
N ILE A 32 22.71 3.25 -12.62
CA ILE A 32 21.57 4.12 -13.02
C ILE A 32 21.31 5.21 -11.96
N ALA A 33 21.72 5.00 -10.71
CA ALA A 33 21.65 6.02 -9.66
C ALA A 33 22.79 7.07 -9.72
N VAL A 34 23.84 6.86 -10.53
CA VAL A 34 25.02 7.75 -10.57
C VAL A 34 25.14 8.54 -11.88
N MET A 35 24.38 8.23 -12.94
CA MET A 35 24.41 9.00 -14.21
C MET A 35 23.34 10.11 -14.32
N ALA A 36 22.70 10.50 -13.21
CA ALA A 36 21.93 11.75 -13.14
C ALA A 36 22.78 12.97 -12.75
N GLY A 37 24.08 12.78 -12.51
CA GLY A 37 25.07 13.84 -12.40
C GLY A 37 25.88 13.93 -13.69
N CYS A 38 25.83 15.09 -14.34
CA CYS A 38 26.62 15.50 -15.52
C CYS A 38 26.03 15.17 -16.91
N ALA A 39 25.07 15.99 -17.35
CA ALA A 39 25.00 16.43 -18.76
C ALA A 39 24.28 17.78 -18.89
N GLY A 40 25.07 18.84 -19.13
CA GLY A 40 24.74 19.93 -20.05
C GLY A 40 23.73 21.02 -19.63
N GLN A 41 24.26 22.13 -19.10
CA GLN A 41 23.63 23.45 -19.13
C GLN A 41 23.16 23.83 -20.55
N ASN A 42 21.98 24.46 -20.68
CA ASN A 42 21.84 25.89 -21.01
C ASN A 42 20.42 26.22 -21.53
N ARG A 43 19.59 26.90 -20.73
CA ARG A 43 19.00 28.24 -21.01
C ARG A 43 17.84 28.56 -20.06
N ASN A 44 18.07 29.60 -19.26
CA ASN A 44 17.13 30.49 -18.58
C ASN A 44 15.74 29.93 -18.22
N ASN A 45 15.60 29.49 -16.98
CA ASN A 45 14.42 29.84 -16.20
C ASN A 45 14.84 30.24 -14.80
N SER A 46 14.41 31.43 -14.40
CA SER A 46 14.72 32.12 -13.17
C SER A 46 14.57 31.19 -11.96
N ARG A 47 15.70 30.94 -11.29
CA ARG A 47 15.79 30.30 -9.98
C ARG A 47 14.79 30.96 -9.02
N ARG A 48 13.70 30.24 -8.71
CA ARG A 48 13.13 30.26 -7.36
C ARG A 48 13.76 29.08 -6.63
N ASN A 49 14.82 29.36 -5.86
CA ASN A 49 15.21 28.49 -4.76
C ASN A 49 14.01 28.44 -3.82
N HIS A 50 13.15 27.43 -3.95
CA HIS A 50 12.13 27.15 -2.94
C HIS A 50 12.82 26.44 -1.77
N PRO A 51 12.79 27.02 -0.55
CA PRO A 51 13.28 26.36 0.64
C PRO A 51 12.30 25.25 1.01
N GLY A 52 12.38 24.10 0.35
CA GLY A 52 11.41 23.01 0.51
C GLY A 52 11.96 21.60 0.31
N GLU A 53 13.13 21.42 -0.32
CA GLU A 53 13.59 20.10 -0.79
C GLU A 53 13.85 19.05 0.30
N ASN A 54 13.84 19.41 1.58
CA ASN A 54 14.04 18.48 2.71
C ASN A 54 12.98 18.59 3.81
N ALA A 55 11.78 19.10 3.50
CA ALA A 55 10.69 19.08 4.47
C ALA A 55 10.17 17.65 4.65
N ASN A 56 10.54 16.99 5.75
CA ASN A 56 9.92 15.72 6.15
C ASN A 56 8.93 15.97 7.31
N LEU A 57 7.83 15.21 7.35
CA LEU A 57 7.00 15.08 8.54
C LEU A 57 7.78 14.25 9.55
N SER A 58 7.79 14.67 10.82
CA SER A 58 8.33 13.82 11.86
C SER A 58 7.51 12.52 11.94
N PRO A 59 8.08 11.39 12.42
CA PRO A 59 7.31 10.15 12.57
C PRO A 59 6.07 10.31 13.46
N SER A 60 6.12 11.17 14.48
CA SER A 60 4.96 11.49 15.33
C SER A 60 3.90 12.30 14.59
N ASP A 61 4.30 13.25 13.76
CA ASP A 61 3.37 14.05 12.95
C ASP A 61 2.68 13.19 11.91
N LEU A 62 3.42 12.30 11.25
CA LEU A 62 2.85 11.37 10.27
C LEU A 62 1.82 10.46 10.94
N ARG A 63 2.15 9.84 12.08
CA ARG A 63 1.17 9.02 12.84
C ARG A 63 -0.07 9.81 13.24
N THR A 64 0.12 11.05 13.70
CA THR A 64 -1.01 11.93 14.08
C THR A 64 -1.88 12.28 12.88
N LEU A 65 -1.27 12.48 11.71
CA LEU A 65 -1.97 12.73 10.47
C LEU A 65 -2.70 11.48 9.97
N MET A 66 -2.08 10.29 10.02
CA MET A 66 -2.71 9.03 9.60
C MET A 66 -3.95 8.69 10.42
N LYS A 67 -3.94 8.92 11.74
CA LYS A 67 -5.15 8.77 12.57
C LYS A 67 -6.31 9.67 12.13
N GLN A 68 -6.00 10.88 11.68
CA GLN A 68 -7.01 11.80 11.16
C GLN A 68 -7.50 11.38 9.77
N VAL A 69 -6.59 10.90 8.91
CA VAL A 69 -6.92 10.36 7.58
C VAL A 69 -7.82 9.13 7.71
N ALA A 70 -7.45 8.15 8.53
CA ALA A 70 -8.24 6.94 8.77
C ALA A 70 -9.68 7.28 9.18
N LYS A 71 -9.85 8.23 10.11
CA LYS A 71 -11.16 8.70 10.56
C LYS A 71 -11.98 9.42 9.47
N SER A 72 -11.31 10.02 8.48
CA SER A 72 -11.98 10.77 7.42
C SER A 72 -12.30 9.94 6.18
N GLU A 73 -11.41 9.03 5.80
CA GLU A 73 -11.50 8.27 4.55
C GLU A 73 -12.29 6.97 4.72
N ILE A 74 -12.44 6.48 5.96
CA ILE A 74 -13.19 5.27 6.27
C ILE A 74 -14.41 5.64 7.09
N GLU A 75 -15.59 5.36 6.54
CA GLU A 75 -16.83 5.30 7.31
C GLU A 75 -16.89 3.95 8.03
N THR A 76 -16.93 3.98 9.35
CA THR A 76 -17.12 2.78 10.18
C THR A 76 -18.58 2.33 10.09
N ALA A 77 -18.90 1.55 9.06
CA ALA A 77 -20.27 1.19 8.69
C ALA A 77 -20.85 0.09 9.60
N TYR A 78 -19.98 -0.66 10.28
CA TYR A 78 -20.36 -1.88 11.00
C TYR A 78 -20.35 -1.73 12.53
N ALA A 79 -20.01 -0.54 13.04
CA ALA A 79 -19.88 -0.21 14.46
C ALA A 79 -21.10 -0.56 15.31
N ARG A 80 -22.29 -0.59 14.71
CA ARG A 80 -23.55 -0.97 15.37
C ARG A 80 -23.69 -2.46 15.62
N TYR A 81 -22.95 -3.29 14.88
CA TYR A 81 -23.07 -4.75 14.87
C TYR A 81 -21.85 -5.41 15.51
N VAL A 82 -20.66 -4.89 15.24
CA VAL A 82 -19.38 -5.44 15.69
C VAL A 82 -18.42 -4.29 16.02
N PRO A 83 -17.48 -4.48 16.97
CA PRO A 83 -16.43 -3.48 17.20
C PRO A 83 -15.58 -3.31 15.93
N ASP A 84 -15.63 -2.12 15.33
CA ASP A 84 -14.88 -1.76 14.14
C ASP A 84 -13.96 -0.56 14.38
N LYS A 85 -12.88 -0.48 13.60
CA LYS A 85 -11.92 0.63 13.65
C LYS A 85 -11.27 0.85 12.28
N ALA A 86 -10.98 2.11 12.00
CA ALA A 86 -10.27 2.55 10.81
C ALA A 86 -8.78 2.77 11.10
N PHE A 87 -7.92 2.39 10.14
CA PHE A 87 -6.48 2.55 10.18
C PHE A 87 -5.96 3.11 8.85
N ALA A 88 -4.80 3.76 8.90
CA ALA A 88 -4.13 4.28 7.71
C ALA A 88 -2.61 4.26 7.90
N ASP A 89 -1.87 4.01 6.82
CA ASP A 89 -0.43 4.22 6.74
C ASP A 89 -0.07 4.75 5.34
N ALA A 90 1.07 5.44 5.23
CA ALA A 90 1.46 6.04 3.97
C ALA A 90 2.96 6.02 3.72
N LYS A 91 3.33 5.70 2.49
CA LYS A 91 4.67 5.96 1.97
C LYS A 91 4.73 7.40 1.46
N VAL A 92 5.47 8.25 2.15
CA VAL A 92 5.68 9.64 1.73
C VAL A 92 6.82 9.75 0.71
N PHE A 93 6.54 10.36 -0.44
CA PHE A 93 7.52 10.65 -1.49
C PHE A 93 8.12 12.05 -1.35
N GLY A 94 7.29 13.02 -0.97
CA GLY A 94 7.71 14.39 -0.72
C GLY A 94 6.64 15.19 -0.01
N ILE A 95 7.02 16.35 0.53
CA ILE A 95 6.11 17.28 1.17
C ILE A 95 6.43 18.69 0.68
N ASP A 96 5.39 19.40 0.26
CA ASP A 96 5.45 20.83 0.02
C ASP A 96 4.86 21.58 1.21
N ARG A 97 5.45 22.75 1.50
CA ARG A 97 4.98 23.67 2.53
C ARG A 97 4.79 25.06 1.92
N ASP A 98 3.64 25.65 2.16
CA ASP A 98 3.35 27.03 1.81
C ASP A 98 2.71 27.73 3.02
N GLY A 99 3.53 28.51 3.73
CA GLY A 99 3.17 29.10 5.02
C GLY A 99 2.68 28.04 6.01
N GLY A 100 1.43 28.19 6.47
CA GLY A 100 0.78 27.25 7.38
C GLY A 100 0.15 26.02 6.71
N LYS A 101 0.21 25.88 5.38
CA LYS A 101 -0.37 24.76 4.62
C LYS A 101 0.70 23.76 4.20
N GLY A 102 0.35 22.48 4.19
CA GLY A 102 1.21 21.39 3.75
C GLY A 102 0.48 20.46 2.78
N ALA A 103 1.25 19.86 1.87
CA ALA A 103 0.80 18.80 0.98
C ALA A 103 1.81 17.66 1.03
N ALA A 104 1.39 16.44 1.39
CA ALA A 104 2.22 15.25 1.31
C ALA A 104 1.82 14.42 0.08
N TYR A 105 2.78 14.13 -0.79
CA TYR A 105 2.61 13.27 -1.97
C TYR A 105 2.95 11.84 -1.55
N VAL A 106 1.96 10.95 -1.63
CA VAL A 106 2.05 9.64 -0.97
C VAL A 106 1.54 8.51 -1.84
N TYR A 107 1.96 7.29 -1.49
CA TYR A 107 1.12 6.12 -1.65
C TYR A 107 0.44 5.85 -0.31
N LEU A 108 -0.88 5.92 -0.28
CA LEU A 108 -1.71 5.82 0.92
C LEU A 108 -2.41 4.48 0.94
N GLU A 109 -2.47 3.87 2.11
CA GLU A 109 -3.31 2.72 2.40
C GLU A 109 -4.24 3.08 3.57
N VAL A 110 -5.54 2.90 3.38
CA VAL A 110 -6.59 3.07 4.40
C VAL A 110 -7.39 1.77 4.48
N ALA A 111 -7.76 1.36 5.68
CA ALA A 111 -8.46 0.10 5.88
C ALA A 111 -9.37 0.13 7.11
N GLU A 112 -10.53 -0.50 6.98
CA GLU A 112 -11.47 -0.82 8.05
C GLU A 112 -11.25 -2.24 8.54
N TYR A 113 -11.27 -2.41 9.85
CA TYR A 113 -11.16 -3.71 10.49
C TYR A 113 -12.26 -3.92 11.51
N ALA A 114 -12.78 -5.14 11.59
CA ALA A 114 -13.78 -5.53 12.59
C ALA A 114 -13.38 -6.75 13.41
N ALA A 115 -13.76 -6.74 14.68
CA ALA A 115 -13.60 -7.86 15.59
C ALA A 115 -14.78 -8.82 15.49
N VAL A 116 -14.51 -10.06 15.08
CA VAL A 116 -15.49 -11.16 15.05
C VAL A 116 -14.86 -12.39 15.70
N LYS A 117 -15.56 -12.97 16.68
CA LYS A 117 -15.15 -14.22 17.37
C LYS A 117 -13.69 -14.25 17.86
N GLY A 118 -13.20 -13.13 18.39
CA GLY A 118 -11.84 -13.04 18.97
C GLY A 118 -10.71 -12.92 17.93
N LYS A 119 -11.04 -12.65 16.67
CA LYS A 119 -10.10 -12.27 15.62
C LYS A 119 -10.50 -10.95 14.99
N THR A 120 -9.54 -10.25 14.41
CA THR A 120 -9.76 -9.02 13.64
C THR A 120 -9.67 -9.31 12.15
N TYR A 121 -10.65 -8.89 11.37
CA TYR A 121 -10.71 -9.09 9.92
C TYR A 121 -10.66 -7.75 9.21
N ASN A 122 -9.95 -7.67 8.08
CA ASN A 122 -10.07 -6.54 7.16
C ASN A 122 -11.43 -6.63 6.46
N LEU A 123 -12.20 -5.53 6.48
CA LEU A 123 -13.52 -5.46 5.87
C LEU A 123 -13.49 -4.72 4.54
N SER A 124 -12.87 -3.55 4.56
CA SER A 124 -12.85 -2.62 3.43
C SER A 124 -11.58 -1.81 3.48
N GLY A 125 -11.23 -1.19 2.36
CA GLY A 125 -10.06 -0.32 2.29
C GLY A 125 -9.81 0.19 0.89
N ALA A 126 -8.87 1.12 0.81
CA ALA A 126 -8.38 1.67 -0.44
C ALA A 126 -6.87 1.85 -0.34
N SER A 127 -6.20 1.61 -1.46
CA SER A 127 -4.77 1.86 -1.57
C SER A 127 -4.44 2.49 -2.91
N GLY A 128 -3.58 3.49 -2.92
CA GLY A 128 -3.26 4.21 -4.15
C GLY A 128 -2.43 5.47 -3.90
N GLU A 129 -1.94 6.05 -5.00
CA GLU A 129 -1.31 7.35 -4.98
C GLU A 129 -2.32 8.45 -4.64
N ALA A 130 -1.90 9.37 -3.77
CA ALA A 130 -2.75 10.46 -3.31
C ALA A 130 -1.94 11.68 -2.86
N ILE A 131 -2.64 12.79 -2.64
CA ILE A 131 -2.11 13.97 -1.94
C ILE A 131 -2.89 14.17 -0.64
N ILE A 132 -2.18 14.16 0.49
CA ILE A 132 -2.75 14.50 1.78
C ILE A 132 -2.52 16.00 2.02
N ARG A 133 -3.61 16.78 2.06
CA ARG A 133 -3.59 18.21 2.38
C ARG A 133 -3.78 18.40 3.88
N PHE A 134 -2.95 19.23 4.50
CA PHE A 134 -3.01 19.50 5.94
C PHE A 134 -2.55 20.93 6.28
N ARG A 135 -2.80 21.37 7.52
CA ARG A 135 -2.26 22.63 8.06
C ARG A 135 -1.33 22.36 9.23
N TYR A 136 -0.25 23.12 9.36
CA TYR A 136 0.58 23.12 10.55
C TYR A 136 -0.06 23.98 11.63
N THR A 137 -0.21 23.41 12.82
CA THR A 137 -0.68 24.13 14.02
C THR A 137 0.32 23.93 15.16
N ALA A 138 0.21 24.71 16.24
CA ALA A 138 1.05 24.53 17.42
C ALA A 138 0.93 23.12 18.03
N GLY A 139 -0.19 22.43 17.82
CA GLY A 139 -0.45 21.06 18.28
C GLY A 139 -0.17 19.98 17.23
N GLY A 140 0.62 20.26 16.19
CA GLY A 140 0.94 19.33 15.10
C GLY A 140 0.08 19.50 13.84
N PRO A 141 0.20 18.61 12.83
CA PRO A 141 -0.54 18.72 11.58
C PRO A 141 -2.03 18.43 11.78
N LYS A 142 -2.87 19.27 11.17
CA LYS A 142 -4.33 19.09 11.09
C LYS A 142 -4.72 18.72 9.68
N PHE A 143 -5.34 17.56 9.54
CA PHE A 143 -5.84 17.05 8.27
C PHE A 143 -6.87 18.01 7.64
N ILE A 144 -6.86 18.12 6.31
CA ILE A 144 -7.87 18.86 5.54
C ILE A 144 -8.63 17.90 4.62
N LYS A 145 -7.94 17.18 3.75
CA LYS A 145 -8.52 16.23 2.79
C LYS A 145 -7.46 15.32 2.16
N VAL A 146 -7.90 14.20 1.59
CA VAL A 146 -7.13 13.40 0.63
C VAL A 146 -7.61 13.73 -0.79
N GLU A 147 -6.66 13.85 -1.72
CA GLU A 147 -6.91 13.91 -3.16
C GLU A 147 -6.35 12.62 -3.76
N TRP A 148 -7.20 11.62 -3.97
CA TRP A 148 -6.83 10.37 -4.63
C TRP A 148 -6.48 10.62 -6.10
N SER A 149 -5.48 9.90 -6.59
CA SER A 149 -5.16 9.90 -8.02
C SER A 149 -6.33 9.40 -8.86
N ALA A 150 -6.38 9.82 -10.12
CA ALA A 150 -7.32 9.24 -11.07
C ALA A 150 -6.96 7.78 -11.36
N ASP A 151 -7.97 6.96 -11.66
CA ASP A 151 -7.80 5.57 -12.06
C ASP A 151 -7.62 5.41 -13.58
N GLY A 152 -7.11 4.25 -13.99
CA GLY A 152 -7.00 3.84 -15.39
C GLY A 152 -6.09 4.76 -16.23
N ASP A 153 -6.49 5.02 -17.47
CA ASP A 153 -5.68 5.77 -18.45
C ASP A 153 -5.41 7.23 -18.05
N LEU A 154 -6.15 7.76 -17.06
CA LEU A 154 -5.96 9.12 -16.57
C LEU A 154 -4.92 9.20 -15.44
N HIS A 155 -4.52 8.08 -14.87
CA HIS A 155 -3.62 8.02 -13.72
C HIS A 155 -2.28 8.73 -13.96
N ASP A 156 -1.56 8.34 -15.01
CA ASP A 156 -0.23 8.90 -15.31
C ASP A 156 -0.28 10.41 -15.59
N ARG A 157 -1.35 10.86 -16.23
CA ARG A 157 -1.57 12.29 -16.47
C ARG A 157 -1.78 13.03 -15.16
N TRP A 158 -2.64 12.49 -14.29
CA TRP A 158 -2.91 13.08 -12.99
C TRP A 158 -1.65 13.20 -12.16
N ILE A 159 -0.81 12.14 -12.10
CA ILE A 159 0.46 12.15 -11.38
C ILE A 159 1.39 13.24 -11.93
N LYS A 160 1.53 13.36 -13.26
CA LYS A 160 2.37 14.39 -13.89
C LYS A 160 1.91 15.81 -13.58
N GLU A 161 0.60 16.03 -13.52
CA GLU A 161 0.00 17.34 -13.25
C GLU A 161 0.08 17.74 -11.76
N HIS A 162 0.04 16.77 -10.85
CA HIS A 162 -0.14 17.05 -9.42
C HIS A 162 1.09 16.78 -8.55
N PHE A 163 1.97 15.84 -8.91
CA PHE A 163 3.16 15.53 -8.13
C PHE A 163 4.35 16.39 -8.60
N PRO A 164 5.14 16.99 -7.70
CA PRO A 164 6.43 17.57 -8.05
C PRO A 164 7.36 16.51 -8.65
N GLU A 165 8.20 16.89 -9.61
CA GLU A 165 9.08 15.98 -10.34
C GLU A 165 9.96 15.12 -9.40
N ALA A 166 10.51 15.72 -8.35
CA ALA A 166 11.31 15.00 -7.35
C ALA A 166 10.51 13.92 -6.60
N SER A 167 9.23 14.19 -6.32
CA SER A 167 8.31 13.23 -5.68
C SER A 167 7.91 12.12 -6.66
N GLN A 168 7.68 12.45 -7.94
CA GLN A 168 7.40 11.47 -9.00
C GLN A 168 8.54 10.45 -9.12
N ARG A 169 9.80 10.91 -9.19
CA ARG A 169 10.96 10.00 -9.28
C ARG A 169 11.03 9.02 -8.10
N LYS A 170 10.75 9.50 -6.88
CA LYS A 170 10.72 8.63 -5.68
C LYS A 170 9.55 7.64 -5.72
N ARG A 171 8.39 8.07 -6.22
CA ARG A 171 7.23 7.21 -6.46
C ARG A 171 7.55 6.12 -7.47
N ASP A 172 8.15 6.46 -8.60
CA ASP A 172 8.45 5.50 -9.66
C ASP A 172 9.44 4.43 -9.19
N ILE A 173 10.47 4.85 -8.45
CA ILE A 173 11.39 3.90 -7.78
C ILE A 173 10.61 2.98 -6.85
N PHE A 174 9.75 3.52 -6.00
CA PHE A 174 8.96 2.73 -5.06
C PHE A 174 8.04 1.71 -5.75
N ILE A 175 7.33 2.11 -6.81
CA ILE A 175 6.45 1.23 -7.58
C ILE A 175 7.24 0.15 -8.30
N ILE A 176 8.34 0.50 -8.96
CA ILE A 176 9.22 -0.48 -9.63
C ILE A 176 9.75 -1.50 -8.64
N PHE A 177 10.26 -1.07 -7.49
CA PHE A 177 10.74 -1.98 -6.46
C PHE A 177 9.63 -2.90 -5.94
N THR A 178 8.44 -2.37 -5.69
CA THR A 178 7.33 -3.20 -5.21
C THR A 178 6.91 -4.25 -6.24
N LEU A 179 6.78 -3.85 -7.52
CA LEU A 179 6.42 -4.76 -8.61
C LEU A 179 7.48 -5.85 -8.84
N LEU A 180 8.76 -5.50 -8.82
CA LEU A 180 9.85 -6.43 -9.11
C LEU A 180 10.09 -7.44 -7.98
N PHE A 181 9.97 -6.99 -6.73
CA PHE A 181 10.35 -7.83 -5.59
C PHE A 181 9.17 -8.54 -4.93
N LYS A 182 7.94 -8.37 -5.45
CA LYS A 182 6.69 -8.86 -4.82
C LYS A 182 6.74 -8.71 -3.30
N SER A 183 7.22 -7.54 -2.85
CA SER A 183 7.49 -7.33 -1.44
C SER A 183 6.17 -7.39 -0.66
N ARG A 184 6.24 -7.90 0.57
CA ARG A 184 5.12 -8.07 1.52
C ARG A 184 4.31 -6.77 1.63
N GLY A 185 3.14 -6.69 0.99
CA GLY A 185 2.34 -5.46 0.88
C GLY A 185 3.11 -4.33 0.18
N MET A 186 2.44 -3.27 -0.27
CA MET A 186 3.13 -2.18 -0.99
C MET A 186 4.18 -1.47 -0.12
N GLY A 187 5.42 -1.97 -0.11
CA GLY A 187 6.49 -1.50 0.78
C GLY A 187 6.30 -1.77 2.28
N GLY A 188 5.47 -2.75 2.67
CA GLY A 188 5.21 -3.09 4.07
C GLY A 188 4.14 -2.24 4.77
N LEU A 189 3.39 -1.41 4.04
CA LEU A 189 2.29 -0.60 4.58
C LEU A 189 1.19 -1.47 5.20
N GLU A 190 0.65 -2.41 4.44
CA GLU A 190 -0.32 -3.41 4.93
C GLU A 190 0.15 -4.12 6.21
N GLU A 191 1.43 -4.52 6.26
CA GLU A 191 2.03 -5.17 7.43
C GLU A 191 2.13 -4.21 8.64
N ASN A 192 2.42 -2.93 8.41
CA ASN A 192 2.43 -1.92 9.46
C ASN A 192 1.02 -1.69 10.01
N ILE A 193 0.03 -1.57 9.13
CA ILE A 193 -1.38 -1.45 9.49
C ILE A 193 -1.79 -2.68 10.31
N ARG A 194 -1.51 -3.89 9.85
CA ARG A 194 -1.81 -5.13 10.58
C ARG A 194 -1.21 -5.15 11.99
N LYS A 195 0.05 -4.72 12.16
CA LYS A 195 0.68 -4.61 13.48
C LYS A 195 -0.01 -3.58 14.37
N GLU A 196 -0.39 -2.43 13.81
CA GLU A 196 -1.11 -1.39 14.55
C GLU A 196 -2.52 -1.87 14.95
N VAL A 197 -3.23 -2.54 14.04
CA VAL A 197 -4.53 -3.16 14.27
C VAL A 197 -4.43 -4.18 15.41
N GLN A 198 -3.50 -5.14 15.32
CA GLN A 198 -3.34 -6.16 16.37
C GLN A 198 -3.05 -5.52 17.74
N LYS A 199 -2.23 -4.46 17.76
CA LYS A 199 -1.89 -3.73 18.98
C LYS A 199 -3.10 -2.98 19.56
N ASP A 200 -3.88 -2.31 18.71
CA ASP A 200 -4.98 -1.43 19.13
C ASP A 200 -6.29 -2.20 19.43
N MET A 201 -6.51 -3.32 18.73
CA MET A 201 -7.65 -4.21 18.94
C MET A 201 -7.39 -5.25 20.03
N GLY A 202 -6.12 -5.54 20.34
CA GLY A 202 -5.73 -6.48 21.40
C GLY A 202 -6.02 -7.95 21.06
N ILE A 203 -6.36 -8.26 19.81
CA ILE A 203 -6.68 -9.61 19.33
C ILE A 203 -5.97 -9.87 17.98
N PRO A 204 -5.67 -11.14 17.62
CA PRO A 204 -4.95 -11.48 16.39
C PRO A 204 -5.68 -11.00 15.13
N VAL A 205 -4.92 -10.57 14.13
CA VAL A 205 -5.44 -10.24 12.80
C VAL A 205 -5.50 -11.51 11.96
N GLU A 206 -6.66 -11.79 11.39
CA GLU A 206 -6.86 -12.87 10.42
C GLU A 206 -6.34 -12.45 9.05
N THR A 207 -5.58 -13.35 8.41
CA THR A 207 -4.92 -13.08 7.12
C THR A 207 -5.29 -14.07 6.04
N GLU A 208 -5.87 -15.22 6.40
CA GLU A 208 -6.18 -16.30 5.46
C GLU A 208 -7.65 -16.33 5.07
N ASN A 209 -8.53 -15.88 5.95
CA ASN A 209 -9.97 -15.88 5.74
C ASN A 209 -10.52 -14.46 5.67
N LEU A 210 -11.50 -14.27 4.81
CA LEU A 210 -12.24 -13.02 4.63
C LEU A 210 -13.50 -13.03 5.47
N LEU A 211 -13.92 -11.86 5.92
CA LEU A 211 -15.18 -11.65 6.61
C LEU A 211 -16.13 -10.93 5.65
N ASP A 212 -17.30 -11.52 5.41
CA ASP A 212 -18.40 -10.89 4.71
C ASP A 212 -19.53 -10.61 5.71
N ILE A 213 -20.09 -9.40 5.67
CA ILE A 213 -21.18 -8.95 6.56
C ILE A 213 -22.34 -8.47 5.70
N ASP A 214 -23.47 -9.16 5.82
CA ASP A 214 -24.75 -8.75 5.24
C ASP A 214 -25.58 -8.08 6.33
N THR A 215 -25.58 -6.74 6.34
CA THR A 215 -26.30 -5.93 7.33
C THR A 215 -27.81 -5.95 7.14
N ASP A 216 -28.29 -6.17 5.91
CA ASP A 216 -29.72 -6.28 5.59
C ASP A 216 -30.31 -7.57 6.15
N LYS A 217 -29.59 -8.69 6.02
CA LYS A 217 -29.99 -9.99 6.59
C LYS A 217 -29.55 -10.17 8.04
N GLY A 218 -28.67 -9.30 8.54
CA GLY A 218 -28.10 -9.40 9.87
C GLY A 218 -27.21 -10.64 10.05
N THR A 219 -26.46 -11.03 9.01
CA THR A 219 -25.64 -12.23 8.98
C THR A 219 -24.17 -11.93 8.68
N TYR A 220 -23.29 -12.86 9.06
CA TYR A 220 -21.88 -12.83 8.64
C TYR A 220 -21.47 -14.19 8.07
N GLU A 221 -20.48 -14.18 7.18
CA GLU A 221 -19.80 -15.37 6.66
C GLU A 221 -18.29 -15.18 6.78
N ILE A 222 -17.58 -16.22 7.21
CA ILE A 222 -16.12 -16.29 7.14
C ILE A 222 -15.77 -17.19 5.96
N VAL A 223 -15.12 -16.60 4.97
CA VAL A 223 -14.86 -17.22 3.67
C VAL A 223 -13.37 -17.49 3.53
N ARG A 224 -13.02 -18.72 3.17
CA ARG A 224 -11.65 -19.10 2.82
C ARG A 224 -11.49 -19.12 1.30
N THR A 225 -10.49 -18.43 0.79
CA THR A 225 -10.08 -18.56 -0.61
C THR A 225 -9.28 -19.86 -0.77
N ILE A 226 -9.67 -20.68 -1.75
CA ILE A 226 -9.01 -21.93 -2.09
C ILE A 226 -8.47 -21.81 -3.51
N GLU A 227 -7.16 -21.94 -3.65
CA GLU A 227 -6.56 -22.15 -4.96
C GLU A 227 -6.86 -23.58 -5.42
N ARG A 228 -7.69 -23.71 -6.46
CA ARG A 228 -7.91 -24.98 -7.16
C ARG A 228 -7.60 -24.79 -8.64
N GLY A 229 -6.73 -25.65 -9.16
CA GLY A 229 -6.30 -25.60 -10.55
C GLY A 229 -4.82 -25.89 -10.68
N THR A 230 -4.34 -25.95 -11.91
CA THR A 230 -2.91 -25.87 -12.20
C THR A 230 -2.60 -24.44 -12.62
N PRO A 231 -1.65 -23.74 -11.96
CA PRO A 231 -1.29 -22.37 -12.31
C PRO A 231 -1.04 -22.20 -13.81
N GLY A 232 -1.73 -21.24 -14.43
CA GLY A 232 -1.58 -20.93 -15.85
C GLY A 232 -2.31 -21.87 -16.85
N LYS A 233 -3.22 -22.74 -16.39
CA LYS A 233 -4.12 -23.50 -17.27
C LYS A 233 -5.60 -23.29 -16.96
N ASP A 234 -5.98 -23.47 -15.69
CA ASP A 234 -7.36 -23.38 -15.23
C ASP A 234 -7.38 -22.85 -13.78
N ASP A 235 -6.74 -21.70 -13.52
CA ASP A 235 -6.87 -21.04 -12.22
C ASP A 235 -8.30 -20.51 -12.08
N GLN A 236 -9.09 -21.16 -11.24
CA GLN A 236 -10.40 -20.68 -10.83
C GLN A 236 -10.32 -20.33 -9.35
N PHE A 237 -10.61 -19.08 -9.03
CA PHE A 237 -10.80 -18.64 -7.64
C PHE A 237 -12.02 -19.36 -7.09
N HIS A 238 -11.78 -20.29 -6.15
CA HIS A 238 -12.84 -20.94 -5.41
C HIS A 238 -12.86 -20.38 -4.00
N SER A 239 -14.05 -20.31 -3.42
CA SER A 239 -14.25 -19.93 -2.03
C SER A 239 -15.06 -20.99 -1.29
N GLU A 240 -14.79 -21.14 -0.01
CA GLU A 240 -15.55 -22.00 0.90
C GLU A 240 -15.99 -21.18 2.11
N ILE A 241 -17.27 -21.30 2.47
CA ILE A 241 -17.79 -20.75 3.73
C ILE A 241 -17.34 -21.67 4.85
N VAL A 242 -16.41 -21.17 5.68
CA VAL A 242 -15.87 -21.89 6.83
C VAL A 242 -16.78 -21.73 8.05
N GLU A 243 -17.41 -20.57 8.18
CA GLU A 243 -18.35 -20.27 9.25
C GLU A 243 -19.41 -19.29 8.75
N LYS A 244 -20.62 -19.39 9.30
CA LYS A 244 -21.67 -18.37 9.14
C LYS A 244 -22.51 -18.26 10.40
N GLY A 245 -23.06 -17.08 10.65
CA GLY A 245 -23.89 -16.83 11.82
C GLY A 245 -24.70 -15.55 11.72
N LYS A 246 -25.41 -15.22 12.81
CA LYS A 246 -26.14 -13.94 12.92
C LYS A 246 -25.29 -12.91 13.66
N LEU A 247 -25.38 -11.65 13.24
CA LEU A 247 -24.74 -10.52 13.92
C LEU A 247 -25.28 -10.31 15.34
N SER A 248 -26.55 -10.64 15.59
CA SER A 248 -27.15 -10.65 16.93
C SER A 248 -26.41 -11.53 17.92
N ASP A 249 -25.74 -12.58 17.43
CA ASP A 249 -25.01 -13.55 18.25
C ASP A 249 -23.59 -13.04 18.60
N LEU A 250 -23.18 -11.93 18.01
CA LEU A 250 -21.93 -11.22 18.28
C LEU A 250 -22.14 -10.04 19.24
N ALA A 251 -23.33 -9.44 19.25
CA ALA A 251 -23.70 -8.25 20.02
C ALA A 251 -23.88 -8.49 21.54
N GLY A 252 -23.50 -9.67 22.05
CA GLY A 252 -23.74 -10.05 23.45
C GLY A 252 -22.65 -10.94 24.03
N LYS A 253 -21.52 -10.35 24.41
CA LYS A 253 -20.69 -10.70 25.58
C LYS A 253 -19.90 -9.49 26.05
#